data_AF-A0A2R7T5V8-F1
#
_entry.id   AF-A0A2R7T5V8-F1
#
_cell.length_a   1.000
_cell.length_b   1.000
_cell.length_c   1.000
_cell.angle_alpha   90.00
_cell.angle_beta   90.00
_cell.angle_gamma   90.00
#
_symmetry.space_group_name_H-M   'P 1'
#
loop_
_entity.id
_entity.type
_entity.pdbx_description
1 polymer ?
#
loop_
_entity_poly.entity_id
_entity_poly.type
_entity_poly.pdbx_seq_one_letter_code
_entity_poly.pdbx_strand_id
1 'polypeptide(L)'
;MLTDLLRTTRARSLALAAPLSDEDAQLQSMPDASPAKWHLAHTTWFFETLVLTPYLPGYRSFDDRWPQLFNSYYESLGPRHARPQRGLLSRPSLAEIKAYRAHVDAA
;
A
#
# COMPACT_ATOMS: atom_id res chain seq x y z
N MET A 1 2.72 9.56 -22.31
CA MET A 1 3.53 8.31 -22.31
C MET A 1 3.13 7.47 -21.09
N LEU A 2 3.32 6.14 -21.06
CA LEU A 2 2.84 5.27 -19.95
C LEU A 2 3.35 5.72 -18.58
N THR A 3 4.60 6.18 -18.51
CA THR A 3 5.23 6.70 -17.29
C THR A 3 4.52 7.94 -16.73
N ASP A 4 4.06 8.85 -17.58
CA ASP A 4 3.33 10.05 -17.14
C ASP A 4 1.97 9.70 -16.56
N LEU A 5 1.28 8.74 -17.21
CA LEU A 5 0.00 8.22 -16.74
C LEU A 5 0.17 7.55 -15.36
N LEU A 6 1.22 6.73 -15.20
CA LEU A 6 1.53 6.09 -13.92
C LEU A 6 1.80 7.15 -12.84
N ARG A 7 2.69 8.11 -13.09
CA ARG A 7 3.02 9.18 -12.12
C ARG A 7 1.78 9.99 -11.73
N THR A 8 0.98 10.41 -12.71
CA THR A 8 -0.27 11.16 -12.46
C THR A 8 -1.26 10.34 -11.62
N THR A 9 -1.41 9.05 -11.92
CA THR A 9 -2.30 8.14 -11.19
C THR A 9 -1.82 7.93 -9.75
N ARG A 10 -0.51 7.72 -9.55
CA ARG A 10 0.09 7.57 -8.21
C ARG A 10 -0.04 8.85 -7.39
N ALA A 11 0.20 10.03 -7.99
CA ALA A 11 0.02 11.32 -7.35
C ALA A 11 -1.44 11.59 -6.94
N ARG A 12 -2.42 11.17 -7.76
CA ARG A 12 -3.85 11.35 -7.45
C ARG A 12 -4.25 10.69 -6.13
N SER A 13 -3.77 9.48 -5.88
CA SER A 13 -4.08 8.80 -4.61
C SER A 13 -3.48 9.49 -3.38
N LEU A 14 -2.30 10.11 -3.50
CA LEU A 14 -1.73 10.93 -2.42
C LEU A 14 -2.52 12.23 -2.22
N ALA A 15 -2.96 12.88 -3.30
CA ALA A 15 -3.77 14.09 -3.22
C ALA A 15 -5.12 13.85 -2.51
N LEU A 16 -5.75 12.70 -2.75
CA LEU A 16 -7.00 12.31 -2.06
C LEU A 16 -6.80 12.10 -0.56
N ALA A 17 -5.64 11.59 -0.14
CA ALA A 17 -5.30 11.35 1.27
C ALA A 17 -4.60 12.53 1.95
N ALA A 18 -4.27 13.60 1.22
CA ALA A 18 -3.55 14.76 1.72
C ALA A 18 -4.19 15.46 2.95
N PRO A 19 -5.53 15.59 3.07
CA PRO A 19 -6.12 16.26 4.22
C PRO A 19 -6.25 15.37 5.47
N LEU A 20 -5.91 14.08 5.38
CA LEU A 20 -6.12 13.12 6.46
C LEU A 20 -4.95 13.13 7.44
N SER A 21 -5.27 13.17 8.74
CA SER A 21 -4.33 12.83 9.80
C SER A 21 -4.02 11.32 9.83
N ASP A 22 -3.07 10.90 10.66
CA ASP A 22 -2.81 9.48 10.89
C ASP A 22 -4.03 8.78 11.49
N GLU A 23 -4.75 9.46 12.39
CA GLU A 23 -5.97 8.99 13.02
C GLU A 23 -7.09 8.79 11.99
N ASP A 24 -7.34 9.78 11.12
CA ASP A 24 -8.36 9.69 10.07
C ASP A 24 -8.04 8.56 9.09
N ALA A 25 -6.76 8.43 8.70
CA ALA A 25 -6.32 7.45 7.72
C ALA A 25 -6.33 6.00 8.23
N GLN A 26 -6.49 5.78 9.54
CA GLN A 26 -6.55 4.48 10.22
C GLN A 26 -7.98 3.91 10.31
N LEU A 27 -9.02 4.73 10.24
CA LEU A 27 -10.39 4.30 10.54
C LEU A 27 -10.92 3.28 9.54
N GLN A 28 -11.65 2.28 10.07
CA GLN A 28 -12.45 1.33 9.31
C GLN A 28 -13.88 1.38 9.83
N SER A 29 -14.75 2.13 9.15
CA SER A 29 -16.13 2.38 9.60
C SER A 29 -17.03 1.13 9.55
N MET A 30 -16.74 0.21 8.63
CA MET A 30 -17.47 -1.06 8.45
C MET A 30 -16.53 -2.10 7.83
N PRO A 31 -16.82 -3.41 7.96
CA PRO A 31 -15.98 -4.47 7.40
C PRO A 31 -15.73 -4.34 5.90
N ASP A 32 -16.63 -3.67 5.17
CA ASP A 32 -16.48 -3.45 3.75
C ASP A 32 -15.54 -2.30 3.37
N ALA A 33 -15.37 -1.32 4.26
CA ALA A 33 -14.43 -0.23 4.10
C ALA A 33 -13.01 -0.70 4.43
N SER A 34 -12.00 0.04 3.99
CA SER A 34 -10.62 -0.13 4.43
C SER A 34 -10.01 1.23 4.79
N PRO A 35 -9.06 1.27 5.74
CA PRO A 35 -8.38 2.51 6.09
C PRO A 35 -7.74 3.16 4.87
N ALA A 36 -7.75 4.50 4.80
CA ALA A 36 -7.12 5.23 3.69
C ALA A 36 -5.63 4.88 3.55
N LYS A 37 -4.91 4.71 4.68
CA LYS A 37 -3.51 4.28 4.63
C LYS A 37 -3.33 2.84 4.15
N TRP A 38 -4.32 1.97 4.40
CA TRP A 38 -4.31 0.61 3.85
C TRP A 38 -4.44 0.65 2.32
N HIS A 39 -5.28 1.52 1.75
CA HIS A 39 -5.37 1.70 0.29
C HIS A 39 -4.07 2.23 -0.33
N LEU A 40 -3.45 3.21 0.31
CA LEU A 40 -2.15 3.75 -0.11
C LEU A 40 -1.06 2.67 -0.11
N ALA A 41 -1.05 1.80 0.91
CA ALA A 41 -0.10 0.70 1.02
C ALA A 41 -0.41 -0.43 0.03
N HIS A 42 -1.68 -0.86 -0.07
CA HIS A 42 -2.12 -1.94 -0.95
C HIS A 42 -1.80 -1.69 -2.43
N THR A 43 -2.07 -0.48 -2.92
CA THR A 43 -1.74 -0.12 -4.30
C THR A 43 -0.24 -0.08 -4.57
N THR A 44 0.59 0.05 -3.53
CA THR A 44 2.06 0.06 -3.61
C THR A 44 2.61 -1.36 -3.56
N TRP A 45 2.05 -2.16 -2.65
CA TRP A 45 2.26 -3.61 -2.58
C TRP A 45 2.00 -4.31 -3.90
N PHE A 46 0.98 -3.90 -4.65
CA PHE A 46 0.71 -4.46 -5.97
C PHE A 46 1.93 -4.31 -6.91
N PHE A 47 2.47 -3.10 -7.04
CA PHE A 47 3.63 -2.85 -7.90
C PHE A 47 4.88 -3.54 -7.37
N GLU A 48 5.13 -3.47 -6.05
CA GLU A 48 6.29 -4.14 -5.47
C GLU A 48 6.25 -5.65 -5.71
N THR A 49 5.13 -6.30 -5.38
CA THR A 49 5.01 -7.76 -5.36
C THR A 49 4.87 -8.35 -6.76
N LEU A 50 4.09 -7.69 -7.64
CA LEU A 50 3.73 -8.26 -8.94
C LEU A 50 4.54 -7.69 -10.10
N VAL A 51 5.29 -6.60 -9.89
CA VAL A 51 6.09 -5.97 -10.95
C VAL A 51 7.57 -5.93 -10.57
N LEU A 52 7.93 -5.25 -9.48
CA LEU A 52 9.34 -5.00 -9.15
C LEU A 52 10.06 -6.29 -8.71
N THR A 53 9.54 -7.00 -7.72
CA THR A 53 10.14 -8.25 -7.24
C THR A 53 10.37 -9.29 -8.35
N PRO A 54 9.40 -9.59 -9.25
CA PRO A 54 9.62 -10.59 -10.31
C PRO A 54 10.45 -10.08 -11.50
N TYR A 55 10.48 -8.78 -11.79
CA TYR A 55 11.01 -8.27 -13.06
C TYR A 55 12.15 -7.25 -12.95
N LEU A 56 12.51 -6.77 -11.76
CA LEU A 56 13.65 -5.87 -11.55
C LEU A 56 14.80 -6.60 -10.82
N PRO A 57 15.85 -7.05 -11.54
CA PRO A 57 16.98 -7.74 -10.94
C PRO A 57 17.64 -6.92 -9.83
N GLY A 58 17.84 -7.54 -8.67
CA GLY A 58 18.48 -6.89 -7.52
C GLY A 58 17.57 -5.95 -6.72
N TYR A 59 16.27 -5.85 -7.07
CA TYR A 59 15.31 -5.12 -6.25
C TYR A 59 15.23 -5.67 -4.83
N ARG A 60 15.15 -4.76 -3.85
CA ARG A 60 14.98 -5.10 -2.44
C ARG A 60 13.63 -4.58 -1.97
N SER A 61 12.82 -5.48 -1.41
CA SER A 61 11.55 -5.13 -0.78
C SER A 61 11.77 -4.08 0.29
N PHE A 62 10.79 -3.19 0.45
CA PHE A 62 10.84 -2.15 1.48
C PHE A 62 10.82 -2.75 2.89
N ASP A 63 9.95 -3.74 3.13
CA ASP A 63 9.85 -4.49 4.39
C ASP A 63 9.17 -5.85 4.12
N ASP A 64 9.88 -6.93 4.39
CA ASP A 64 9.43 -8.29 4.06
C ASP A 64 8.19 -8.76 4.84
N ARG A 65 7.76 -8.01 5.87
CA ARG A 65 6.55 -8.32 6.64
C ARG A 65 5.28 -7.75 5.98
N TRP A 66 5.43 -6.73 5.15
CA TRP A 66 4.32 -5.94 4.62
C TRP A 66 3.50 -6.66 3.53
N PRO A 67 4.05 -7.62 2.75
CA PRO A 67 3.24 -8.40 1.82
C PRO A 67 2.01 -9.07 2.46
N GLN A 68 2.16 -9.64 3.66
CA GLN A 68 1.03 -10.24 4.38
C GLN A 68 0.00 -9.20 4.84
N LEU A 69 0.42 -7.97 5.17
CA LEU A 69 -0.47 -6.91 5.64
C LEU A 69 -1.33 -6.30 4.52
N PHE A 70 -0.76 -6.23 3.32
CA PHE A 70 -1.34 -5.49 2.19
C PHE A 70 -1.83 -6.38 1.04
N ASN A 71 -1.66 -7.70 1.14
CA ASN A 71 -2.37 -8.64 0.28
C ASN A 71 -3.89 -8.53 0.51
N SER A 72 -4.64 -8.28 -0.57
CA SER A 72 -6.09 -8.14 -0.51
C SER A 72 -6.82 -9.49 -0.42
N TYR A 73 -6.48 -10.41 -1.31
CA TYR A 73 -7.17 -11.69 -1.55
C TYR A 73 -6.38 -12.66 -2.47
N TYR A 74 -5.11 -12.40 -2.73
CA TYR A 74 -4.29 -13.26 -3.59
C TYR A 74 -3.78 -14.46 -2.78
N GLU A 75 -4.59 -15.53 -2.72
CA GLU A 75 -4.28 -16.73 -1.95
C GLU A 75 -2.99 -17.42 -2.43
N SER A 76 -2.65 -17.32 -3.71
CA SER A 76 -1.39 -17.84 -4.26
C SER A 76 -0.14 -17.09 -3.77
N LEU A 77 -0.29 -15.89 -3.22
CA LEU A 77 0.78 -15.08 -2.65
C LEU A 77 0.93 -15.26 -1.13
N GLY A 78 0.18 -16.20 -0.54
CA GLY A 78 0.29 -16.56 0.87
C GLY A 78 -0.76 -15.89 1.78
N PRO A 79 -0.58 -15.99 3.10
CA PRO A 79 -1.57 -15.53 4.07
C PRO A 79 -1.77 -14.01 3.99
N ARG A 80 -2.91 -13.55 4.51
CA ARG A 80 -3.26 -12.12 4.56
C ARG A 80 -3.83 -11.71 5.90
N HIS A 81 -3.63 -10.45 6.26
CA HIS A 81 -4.34 -9.84 7.39
C HIS A 81 -5.86 -9.83 7.13
N ALA A 82 -6.65 -10.14 8.17
CA ALA A 82 -8.10 -10.23 8.04
C ALA A 82 -8.70 -8.88 7.64
N ARG A 83 -9.50 -8.86 6.56
CA ARG A 83 -10.13 -7.64 6.03
C ARG A 83 -10.93 -6.86 7.08
N PRO A 84 -11.77 -7.49 7.94
CA PRO A 84 -12.52 -6.77 8.97
C PRO A 84 -11.65 -6.17 10.08
N GLN A 85 -10.36 -6.49 10.12
CA GLN A 85 -9.42 -6.08 11.15
C GLN A 85 -8.33 -5.12 10.62
N ARG A 86 -8.46 -4.62 9.38
CA ARG A 86 -7.48 -3.67 8.81
C ARG A 86 -7.37 -2.40 9.65
N GLY A 87 -8.47 -1.94 10.22
CA GLY A 87 -8.52 -0.81 11.16
C GLY A 87 -7.84 -1.05 12.50
N LEU A 88 -7.38 -2.29 12.80
CA LEU A 88 -6.61 -2.60 14.01
C LEU A 88 -5.09 -2.50 13.81
N LEU A 89 -4.62 -2.28 12.57
CA LEU A 89 -3.20 -2.15 12.25
C LEU A 89 -2.69 -0.75 12.59
N SER A 90 -2.38 -0.46 13.86
CA SER A 90 -1.81 0.83 14.28
C SER A 90 -0.46 1.12 13.64
N ARG A 91 0.24 0.08 13.15
CA ARG A 91 1.44 0.18 12.32
C ARG A 91 1.26 -0.58 11.01
N PRO A 92 1.89 -0.12 9.91
CA PRO A 92 2.73 1.07 9.80
C PRO A 92 1.95 2.40 9.88
N SER A 93 2.61 3.47 10.30
CA SER A 93 2.10 4.85 10.30
C SER A 93 1.85 5.37 8.88
N LEU A 94 1.08 6.44 8.72
CA LEU A 94 0.84 7.02 7.40
C LEU A 94 2.15 7.53 6.77
N ALA A 95 3.07 8.04 7.59
CA ALA A 95 4.41 8.45 7.16
C ALA A 95 5.24 7.27 6.61
N GLU A 96 5.25 6.13 7.31
CA GLU A 96 5.92 4.91 6.84
C GLU A 96 5.30 4.40 5.53
N ILE A 97 3.97 4.46 5.38
CA ILE A 97 3.31 4.13 4.11
C ILE A 97 3.70 5.09 2.99
N LYS A 98 3.82 6.40 3.26
CA LYS A 98 4.28 7.38 2.27
C LYS A 98 5.75 7.14 1.87
N ALA A 99 6.60 6.74 2.81
CA ALA A 99 7.99 6.37 2.53
C ALA A 99 8.08 5.11 1.64
N TYR A 100 7.25 4.10 1.94
CA TYR A 100 7.14 2.91 1.10
C TYR A 100 6.68 3.22 -0.33
N ARG A 101 5.70 4.13 -0.46
CA ARG A 101 5.28 4.63 -1.77
C ARG A 101 6.42 5.26 -2.54
N ALA A 102 7.19 6.14 -1.89
CA ALA A 102 8.33 6.80 -2.52
C ALA A 102 9.42 5.80 -2.96
N HIS A 103 9.69 4.76 -2.15
CA HIS A 103 10.63 3.70 -2.50
C HIS A 103 10.22 2.96 -3.77
N VAL A 104 8.97 2.50 -3.83
CA VAL A 104 8.43 1.77 -5.00
C VAL A 104 8.31 2.66 -6.23
N ASP A 105 7.95 3.94 -6.07
CA ASP A 105 7.83 4.89 -7.18
C ASP A 105 9.20 5.32 -7.76
N ALA A 106 10.29 5.11 -7.02
CA ALA A 106 11.66 5.46 -7.43
C ALA A 106 12.42 4.33 -8.12
N ALA A 107 11.91 3.09 -8.05
CA ALA A 107 12.46 1.91 -8.70
C ALA A 107 12.08 1.84 -10.18
#